data_AF-A0A1R4I3D7-F1
#
_entry.id   AF-A0A1R4I3D7-F1
#
_cell.length_a   1.000
_cell.length_b   1.000
_cell.length_c   1.000
_cell.angle_alpha   90.00
_cell.angle_beta   90.00
_cell.angle_gamma   90.00
#
_symmetry.space_group_name_H-M   'P 1'
#
loop_
_entity.id
_entity.type
_entity.pdbx_description
1 polymer ?
#
loop_
_entity_poly.entity_id
_entity_poly.type
_entity_poly.pdbx_seq_one_letter_code
_entity_poly.pdbx_strand_id
1 'polypeptide(L)'
;MNKQTLLDKFRIGPWLILAIITSIAVGFLYPHQLGVLLWSLTKLCWGAYLGYWIDRSMFPYARPGDWCSTHTPGNGLLPLLMLRRVIIIAAAILALGLGV
;
A
#
# COMPACT_ATOMS: atom_id res chain seq x y z
N MET A 1 -11.64 -27.49 -1.39
CA MET A 1 -10.61 -26.47 -1.68
C MET A 1 -11.26 -25.32 -2.43
N ASN A 2 -11.34 -24.17 -1.78
CA ASN A 2 -12.26 -23.07 -2.10
C ASN A 2 -11.76 -22.25 -3.31
N LYS A 3 -12.42 -22.38 -4.48
CA LYS A 3 -12.05 -21.68 -5.73
C LYS A 3 -12.06 -20.14 -5.62
N GLN A 4 -12.66 -19.58 -4.56
CA GLN A 4 -12.68 -18.14 -4.30
C GLN A 4 -11.31 -17.58 -3.86
N THR A 5 -10.44 -18.41 -3.27
CA THR A 5 -9.15 -17.95 -2.72
C THR A 5 -8.10 -17.54 -3.76
N LEU A 6 -8.15 -18.09 -4.98
CA LEU A 6 -7.20 -17.75 -6.04
C LEU A 6 -7.62 -16.48 -6.79
N LEU A 7 -8.91 -16.32 -7.09
CA LEU A 7 -9.44 -15.14 -7.77
C LEU A 7 -9.30 -13.88 -6.88
N ASP A 8 -9.46 -14.02 -5.56
CA ASP A 8 -9.25 -12.91 -4.63
C ASP A 8 -7.78 -12.46 -4.58
N LYS A 9 -6.83 -13.40 -4.69
CA LYS A 9 -5.39 -13.07 -4.78
C LYS A 9 -5.04 -12.33 -6.07
N PHE A 10 -5.77 -12.58 -7.16
CA PHE A 10 -5.56 -11.93 -8.46
C PHE A 10 -6.30 -10.60 -8.62
N ARG A 11 -7.00 -10.08 -7.60
CA ARG A 11 -7.69 -8.76 -7.68
C ARG A 11 -6.76 -7.59 -8.01
N ILE A 12 -5.51 -7.65 -7.55
CA ILE A 12 -4.48 -6.66 -7.90
C ILE A 12 -3.89 -6.91 -9.31
N GLY A 13 -4.10 -8.11 -9.86
CA GLY A 13 -3.50 -8.60 -11.10
C GLY A 13 -3.73 -7.69 -12.31
N PRO A 14 -4.97 -7.25 -12.61
CA PRO A 14 -5.22 -6.34 -13.73
C PRO A 14 -4.44 -5.02 -13.63
N TRP A 15 -4.35 -4.45 -12.42
CA TRP A 15 -3.60 -3.21 -12.17
C TRP A 15 -2.10 -3.40 -12.31
N LEU A 16 -1.57 -4.54 -11.86
CA LEU A 16 -0.17 -4.89 -12.02
C LEU A 16 0.19 -5.09 -13.51
N ILE A 17 -0.66 -5.79 -14.27
CA ILE A 17 -0.46 -5.99 -15.71
C ILE A 17 -0.42 -4.64 -16.44
N LEU A 18 -1.37 -3.75 -16.15
CA LEU A 18 -1.39 -2.42 -16.75
C LEU A 18 -0.14 -1.60 -16.41
N ALA A 19 0.32 -1.65 -15.15
CA ALA A 19 1.55 -0.98 -14.71
C ALA A 19 2.79 -1.51 -15.44
N ILE A 20 2.88 -2.83 -15.66
CA ILE A 20 3.99 -3.43 -16.41
C ILE A 20 3.95 -3.01 -17.88
N ILE A 21 2.78 -3.09 -18.55
CA ILE A 21 2.62 -2.71 -19.97
C ILE A 21 3.03 -1.24 -20.18
N THR A 22 2.54 -0.34 -19.32
CA THR A 22 2.86 1.09 -19.40
C THR A 22 4.34 1.36 -19.12
N SER A 23 4.94 0.68 -18.14
CA SER A 23 6.38 0.81 -17.85
C SER A 23 7.25 0.32 -19.01
N ILE A 24 6.87 -0.78 -19.67
CA ILE A 24 7.57 -1.30 -20.85
C ILE A 24 7.45 -0.31 -22.01
N ALA A 25 6.26 0.25 -22.26
CA ALA A 25 6.06 1.25 -23.31
C ALA A 25 6.95 2.49 -23.09
N VAL A 26 7.04 3.01 -21.86
CA VAL A 26 7.95 4.10 -21.50
C VAL A 26 9.41 3.71 -21.71
N GLY A 27 9.78 2.47 -21.38
CA GLY A 27 11.13 1.96 -21.58
C GLY A 27 11.58 1.91 -23.03
N PHE A 28 10.67 1.56 -23.96
CA PHE A 28 10.96 1.56 -25.39
C PHE A 28 11.01 2.97 -25.98
N LEU A 29 10.12 3.88 -25.54
CA LEU A 29 10.03 5.24 -26.10
C LEU A 29 11.12 6.16 -25.54
N TYR A 30 11.41 6.05 -24.23
CA TYR A 30 12.32 6.92 -23.49
C TYR A 30 13.16 6.13 -22.47
N PRO A 31 14.18 5.36 -22.92
CA PRO A 31 14.94 4.46 -22.05
C PRO A 31 15.66 5.17 -20.90
N HIS A 32 16.01 6.45 -21.07
CA HIS A 32 16.63 7.25 -20.02
C HIS A 32 15.70 7.54 -18.82
N GLN A 33 14.38 7.48 -19.01
CA GLN A 33 13.40 7.80 -17.96
C GLN A 33 13.12 6.61 -17.03
N LEU A 34 13.53 5.39 -17.42
CA LEU A 34 13.38 4.21 -16.57
C LEU A 34 14.14 4.35 -15.24
N GLY A 35 15.30 5.00 -15.25
CA GLY A 35 16.05 5.28 -14.02
C GLY A 35 15.30 6.20 -13.07
N VAL A 36 14.66 7.25 -13.61
CA VAL A 36 13.85 8.20 -12.83
C VAL A 36 12.58 7.53 -12.29
N LEU A 37 11.96 6.64 -13.08
CA LEU A 37 10.82 5.85 -12.64
C LEU A 37 11.20 4.89 -11.50
N LEU A 38 12.32 4.18 -11.63
CA LEU A 38 12.84 3.30 -10.57
C LEU A 38 13.17 4.08 -9.30
N TRP A 39 13.81 5.25 -9.44
CA TRP A 39 14.09 6.14 -8.32
C TRP A 39 12.80 6.54 -7.59
N SER A 40 11.78 6.95 -8.35
CA SER A 40 10.48 7.36 -7.80
C SER A 40 9.76 6.20 -7.10
N LEU A 41 9.76 5.01 -7.70
CA LEU A 41 9.19 3.79 -7.08
C LEU A 41 9.92 3.42 -5.79
N THR A 42 11.24 3.54 -5.76
CA THR A 42 12.04 3.28 -4.56
C THR A 42 11.61 4.20 -3.40
N LYS A 43 11.41 5.50 -3.67
CA LYS A 43 10.89 6.45 -2.67
C LYS A 43 9.50 6.04 -2.15
N LEU A 44 8.60 5.64 -3.05
CA LEU A 44 7.24 5.20 -2.68
C LEU A 44 7.27 3.95 -1.80
N CYS A 45 8.11 2.96 -2.12
CA CYS A 45 8.30 1.74 -1.32
C CYS A 45 8.81 2.06 0.10
N TRP A 46 9.82 2.93 0.20
CA TRP A 46 10.32 3.38 1.49
C TRP A 46 9.27 4.15 2.30
N GLY A 47 8.46 4.98 1.63
CA GLY A 47 7.37 5.73 2.27
C GLY A 47 6.29 4.82 2.83
N ALA A 48 5.90 3.80 2.06
CA ALA A 48 4.95 2.79 2.51
C ALA A 48 5.49 1.99 3.71
N TYR A 49 6.76 1.59 3.66
CA TYR A 49 7.42 0.89 4.75
C TYR A 49 7.45 1.74 6.02
N LEU A 50 7.94 2.98 5.93
CA LEU A 50 8.03 3.89 7.06
C LEU A 50 6.64 4.21 7.63
N GLY A 51 5.65 4.53 6.78
CA GLY A 51 4.28 4.81 7.21
C GLY A 51 3.65 3.65 7.98
N TYR A 52 3.90 2.41 7.54
CA TYR A 52 3.46 1.21 8.26
C TYR A 52 4.12 1.07 9.65
N TRP A 53 5.43 1.28 9.74
CA TRP A 53 6.15 1.19 11.01
C TRP A 53 5.83 2.33 11.97
N ILE A 54 5.57 3.53 11.47
CA ILE A 54 5.13 4.68 12.26
C ILE A 54 3.76 4.38 12.89
N ASP A 55 2.77 3.89 12.13
CA ASP A 55 1.48 3.46 12.68
C ASP A 55 1.66 2.43 13.81
N ARG A 56 2.56 1.45 13.60
CA ARG A 56 2.81 0.38 14.57
C ARG A 56 3.52 0.85 15.85
N SER A 57 4.38 1.87 15.75
CA SER A 57 5.16 2.41 16.86
C SER A 57 4.35 3.39 17.70
N MET A 58 3.51 4.22 17.08
CA MET A 58 2.68 5.19 17.79
C MET A 58 1.47 4.56 18.47
N PHE A 59 0.91 3.48 17.90
CA PHE A 59 -0.32 2.86 18.39
C PHE A 59 -0.17 1.37 18.69
N PRO A 60 0.70 0.98 19.65
CA PRO A 60 0.91 -0.43 19.98
C PRO A 60 -0.36 -1.12 20.52
N TYR A 61 -1.26 -0.37 21.16
CA TYR A 61 -2.50 -0.85 21.81
C TYR A 61 -3.73 -0.91 20.90
N ALA A 62 -3.69 -0.27 19.72
CA ALA A 62 -4.85 -0.09 18.85
C ALA A 62 -4.63 -0.76 17.48
N ARG A 63 -4.13 -2.00 17.48
CA ARG A 63 -3.82 -2.75 16.26
C ARG A 63 -5.09 -3.39 15.69
N PRO A 64 -5.46 -3.17 14.42
CA PRO A 64 -6.67 -3.74 13.82
C PRO A 64 -6.75 -5.28 13.93
N GLY A 65 -5.62 -6.00 13.95
CA GLY A 65 -5.58 -7.45 14.10
C GLY A 65 -6.10 -7.94 15.46
N ASP A 66 -5.74 -7.24 16.53
CA ASP A 66 -6.11 -7.63 17.90
C ASP A 66 -7.62 -7.39 18.15
N TRP A 67 -8.19 -6.38 17.49
CA TRP A 67 -9.62 -6.06 17.52
C TRP A 67 -10.47 -6.92 16.56
N CYS A 68 -9.85 -7.61 15.60
CA CYS A 68 -10.53 -8.53 14.68
C CYS A 68 -10.77 -9.91 15.34
N SER A 69 -9.87 -10.35 16.22
CA SER A 69 -10.01 -11.62 16.96
C SER A 69 -11.04 -11.56 18.10
N THR A 70 -11.36 -10.36 18.59
CA THR A 70 -12.39 -10.16 19.60
C THR A 70 -13.75 -10.07 18.89
N HIS A 71 -14.38 -11.23 18.69
CA HIS A 71 -15.63 -11.45 17.94
C HIS A 71 -16.86 -10.75 18.57
N THR A 72 -16.80 -9.42 18.74
CA THR A 72 -17.87 -8.59 19.27
C THR A 72 -18.71 -8.05 18.11
N PRO A 73 -19.98 -8.49 17.95
CA PRO A 73 -20.85 -7.93 16.93
C PRO A 73 -21.10 -6.45 17.26
N GLY A 74 -20.68 -5.55 16.36
CA GLY A 74 -20.86 -4.10 16.53
C GLY A 74 -19.57 -3.27 16.68
N ASN A 75 -18.39 -3.83 16.39
CA ASN A 75 -17.13 -3.10 16.53
C ASN A 75 -16.92 -2.04 15.42
N GLY A 76 -17.72 -0.96 15.43
CA GLY A 76 -17.66 0.18 14.52
C GLY A 76 -16.36 0.99 14.60
N LEU A 77 -15.46 0.64 15.52
CA LEU A 77 -14.14 1.23 15.65
C LEU A 77 -13.12 0.65 14.66
N LEU A 78 -13.33 -0.55 14.12
CA LEU A 78 -12.43 -1.17 13.12
C LEU A 78 -12.25 -0.30 11.86
N PRO A 79 -13.32 0.24 11.24
CA PRO A 79 -13.18 1.19 10.13
C PRO A 79 -12.35 2.42 10.48
N LEU A 80 -12.52 2.98 11.69
CA LEU A 80 -11.77 4.16 12.14
C LEU A 80 -10.27 3.84 12.35
N LEU A 81 -9.96 2.67 12.92
CA LEU A 81 -8.59 2.19 13.10
C LEU A 81 -7.90 1.97 11.74
N MET A 82 -8.63 1.42 10.76
CA MET A 82 -8.12 1.27 9.39
C MET A 82 -7.95 2.62 8.69
N LEU A 83 -8.87 3.58 8.89
CA LEU A 83 -8.78 4.92 8.33
C LEU A 83 -7.52 5.65 8.84
N ARG A 84 -7.23 5.59 10.15
CA ARG A 84 -6.00 6.17 10.72
C ARG A 84 -4.75 5.61 10.03
N ARG A 85 -4.66 4.28 9.89
CA ARG A 85 -3.51 3.62 9.24
C ARG A 85 -3.37 4.08 7.79
N VAL A 86 -4.48 4.15 7.06
CA VAL A 86 -4.47 4.63 5.66
C VAL A 86 -4.00 6.08 5.59
N ILE A 87 -4.44 6.96 6.49
CA ILE A 87 -4.03 8.37 6.51
C ILE A 87 -2.53 8.51 6.79
N ILE A 88 -1.97 7.77 7.76
CA ILE A 88 -0.53 7.84 8.10
C ILE A 88 0.31 7.33 6.93
N ILE A 89 -0.07 6.20 6.34
CA ILE A 89 0.65 5.63 5.19
C ILE A 89 0.55 6.58 3.97
N ALA A 90 -0.64 7.12 3.68
CA ALA A 90 -0.84 8.08 2.60
C ALA A 90 0.01 9.34 2.81
N ALA A 91 0.04 9.88 4.03
CA ALA A 91 0.86 11.06 4.35
C ALA A 91 2.36 10.79 4.15
N ALA A 92 2.86 9.62 4.59
CA ALA A 92 4.26 9.24 4.40
C ALA A 92 4.63 9.08 2.91
N ILE A 93 3.75 8.44 2.13
CA ILE A 93 3.93 8.25 0.69
C ILE A 93 3.89 9.61 -0.04
N LEU A 94 2.94 10.48 0.28
CA LEU A 94 2.83 11.80 -0.33
C LEU A 94 4.02 12.68 0.02
N ALA A 95 4.49 12.66 1.27
CA ALA A 95 5.66 13.42 1.68
C ALA A 95 6.93 13.01 0.91
N LEU A 96 7.18 11.71 0.75
CA LEU A 96 8.33 11.23 -0.05
C LEU A 96 8.11 11.34 -1.56
N GLY A 97 6.87 11.32 -2.03
CA GLY A 97 6.51 11.51 -3.43
C GLY A 97 6.65 12.96 -3.89
N LEU A 98 6.33 13.93 -3.02
CA LEU A 98 6.45 15.37 -3.29
C LEU A 98 7.85 15.92 -3.00
N GLY A 99 8.62 15.29 -2.12
CA GLY A 99 10.04 15.57 -1.94
C GLY A 99 10.79 15.16 -3.21
N VAL A 100 11.01 16.13 -4.10
CA VAL A 100 11.71 16.00 -5.39
C VAL A 100 13.05 15.29 -5.20
#